data_AF-A0A165IUN1-F1
#
_entry.id   AF-A0A165IUN1-F1
#
_cell.length_a   1.000
_cell.length_b   1.000
_cell.length_c   1.000
_cell.angle_alpha   90.00
_cell.angle_beta   90.00
_cell.angle_gamma   90.00
#
_symmetry.space_group_name_H-M   'P 1'
#
loop_
_entity.id
_entity.type
_entity.pdbx_description
1 polymer ?
#
loop_
_entity_poly.entity_id
_entity_poly.type
_entity_poly.pdbx_seq_one_letter_code
_entity_poly.pdbx_strand_id
1 'polypeptide(L)' 'MTYLNRGKERIKFDCEGDRMDLHILQCMQCSSEFRSTMEEAFTCNTCQDEKSPVSGFKVIGMIEKQVGNGVHV' A
#
# COMPACT_ATOMS: atom_id res chain seq x y z
N MET A 1 15.93 1.08 -5.93
CA MET A 1 14.77 1.66 -5.22
C MET A 1 14.41 2.96 -5.87
N THR A 2 13.16 3.07 -6.34
CA THR A 2 12.62 4.28 -6.97
C THR A 2 11.66 4.95 -6.00
N TYR A 3 11.71 6.29 -5.92
CA TYR A 3 10.85 7.07 -5.04
C TYR A 3 9.97 8.02 -5.84
N LEU A 4 8.72 8.18 -5.44
CA LEU A 4 7.83 9.24 -5.91
C LEU A 4 7.35 10.06 -4.72
N ASN A 5 7.62 11.37 -4.76
CA ASN A 5 7.07 12.31 -3.79
C ASN A 5 5.75 12.86 -4.34
N ARG A 6 4.66 12.72 -3.58
CA ARG A 6 3.35 13.22 -3.94
C ARG A 6 2.75 13.98 -2.75
N GLY A 7 2.96 15.30 -2.74
CA GLY A 7 2.60 16.13 -1.59
C GLY A 7 3.48 15.81 -0.37
N LYS A 8 2.85 15.42 0.75
CA LYS A 8 3.53 15.01 1.99
C LYS A 8 3.84 13.50 2.05
N GLU A 9 3.48 12.77 1.01
CA GLU A 9 3.68 11.32 0.92
C GLU A 9 4.95 11.01 0.12
N ARG A 10 5.75 10.07 0.63
CA ARG A 10 6.86 9.47 -0.11
C ARG A 10 6.54 8.02 -0.40
N ILE A 11 6.37 7.70 -1.67
CA ILE A 11 6.08 6.34 -2.12
C ILE A 11 7.41 5.67 -2.48
N LYS A 12 7.71 4.52 -1.88
CA LYS A 12 8.84 3.67 -2.24
C LYS A 12 8.32 2.53 -3.10
N PHE A 13 8.84 2.40 -4.32
CA PHE A 13 8.58 1.23 -5.16
C PHE A 13 9.63 0.15 -4.89
N ASP A 14 9.28 -1.11 -5.15
CA ASP A 14 10.12 -2.29 -4.93
C ASP A 14 10.47 -2.55 -3.45
N CYS A 15 9.57 -2.22 -2.53
CA CYS A 15 9.73 -2.45 -1.09
C CYS A 15 8.39 -2.82 -0.45
N GLU A 16 8.38 -3.89 0.36
CA GLU A 16 7.17 -4.40 1.02
C GLU A 16 6.90 -3.78 2.40
N GLY A 17 7.87 -3.07 3.02
CA GLY A 17 7.68 -2.48 4.36
C GLY A 17 7.24 -3.48 5.44
N ASP A 18 6.73 -2.98 6.56
CA ASP A 18 6.07 -3.77 7.60
C ASP A 18 4.58 -3.95 7.29
N ARG A 19 3.93 -5.00 7.83
CA ARG A 19 2.50 -5.29 7.57
C ARG A 19 1.55 -4.15 7.96
N MET A 20 1.94 -3.35 8.94
CA MET A 20 1.15 -2.22 9.44
C MET A 20 1.43 -0.91 8.69
N ASP A 21 2.44 -0.88 7.82
CA ASP A 21 2.64 0.25 6.92
C ASP A 21 1.49 0.35 5.92
N LEU A 22 1.34 1.53 5.32
CA LEU A 22 0.37 1.73 4.26
C LEU A 22 1.03 1.37 2.91
N HIS A 23 0.38 0.51 2.13
CA HIS A 23 0.87 0.05 0.84
C HIS A 23 -0.05 0.50 -0.28
N ILE A 24 0.51 0.49 -1.49
CA ILE A 24 -0.23 0.49 -2.73
C ILE A 24 -0.32 -0.97 -3.18
N LEU A 25 -1.53 -1.50 -3.14
CA LEU A 25 -1.86 -2.87 -3.50
C LEU A 25 -2.51 -2.87 -4.89
N GLN A 26 -2.11 -3.82 -5.72
CA GLN A 26 -2.73 -4.10 -7.00
C GLN A 26 -3.46 -5.44 -6.91
N CYS A 27 -4.76 -5.45 -7.19
CA CYS A 27 -5.53 -6.69 -7.32
C CYS A 27 -5.06 -7.45 -8.56
N MET A 28 -4.68 -8.72 -8.42
CA MET A 28 -4.18 -9.50 -9.56
C MET A 28 -5.29 -9.94 -10.53
N GLN A 29 -6.55 -9.92 -10.11
CA GLN A 29 -7.67 -10.29 -10.99
C GLN A 29 -8.09 -9.14 -11.92
N CYS A 30 -8.28 -7.93 -11.37
CA CYS A 30 -8.82 -6.79 -12.11
C CYS A 30 -7.81 -5.65 -12.33
N SER A 31 -6.55 -5.83 -11.89
CA SER A 31 -5.47 -4.83 -11.95
C SER A 31 -5.77 -3.50 -11.26
N SER A 32 -6.84 -3.42 -10.46
CA SER A 32 -7.20 -2.20 -9.73
C SER A 32 -6.21 -1.94 -8.60
N GLU A 33 -5.81 -0.67 -8.48
CA GLU A 33 -4.85 -0.19 -7.50
C GLU A 33 -5.58 0.55 -6.37
N PHE A 34 -5.24 0.24 -5.13
CA PHE A 34 -5.81 0.89 -3.95
C PHE A 34 -4.79 0.96 -2.81
N ARG A 35 -5.11 1.75 -1.79
CA ARG A 35 -4.22 2.00 -0.64
C ARG A 35 -4.77 1.28 0.59
N SER A 36 -3.97 0.41 1.19
CA SER A 36 -4.35 -0.33 2.40
C SER A 36 -3.10 -0.85 3.12
N THR A 37 -3.25 -1.27 4.37
CA THR A 37 -2.24 -2.07 5.09
C THR A 37 -2.22 -3.51 4.55
N MET A 38 -1.37 -4.41 5.07
CA MET A 38 -1.38 -5.85 4.74
C MET A 38 -2.02 -6.69 5.87
N GLU A 39 -3.33 -6.52 6.05
CA GLU A 39 -4.24 -7.37 6.84
C GLU A 39 -4.38 -8.78 6.23
N GLU A 40 -4.83 -9.74 7.02
CA GLU A 40 -4.89 -11.15 6.59
C GLU A 40 -5.94 -11.41 5.48
N ALA A 41 -6.94 -10.54 5.31
CA ALA A 41 -7.97 -10.69 4.29
C ALA A 41 -8.41 -9.33 3.71
N PHE A 42 -8.50 -9.27 2.38
CA PHE A 42 -8.93 -8.07 1.66
C PHE A 42 -10.03 -8.37 0.66
N THR A 43 -10.93 -7.41 0.51
CA THR A 43 -11.92 -7.40 -0.57
C THR A 43 -11.53 -6.36 -1.59
N CYS A 44 -11.41 -6.75 -2.86
CA CYS A 44 -11.22 -5.79 -3.93
C CYS A 44 -12.56 -5.11 -4.24
N ASN A 45 -12.67 -3.81 -4.03
CA ASN A 45 -13.92 -3.08 -4.30
C ASN A 45 -14.31 -3.03 -5.79
N THR A 46 -13.36 -3.28 -6.72
CA THR A 46 -13.66 -3.24 -8.16
C THR A 46 -14.26 -4.54 -8.66
N CYS A 47 -13.68 -5.70 -8.31
CA CYS A 47 -14.21 -7.01 -8.74
C CYS A 47 -15.10 -7.68 -7.70
N GLN A 48 -15.28 -7.08 -6.53
CA GLN A 48 -16.05 -7.61 -5.40
C GLN A 48 -15.67 -9.05 -5.02
N ASP A 49 -14.42 -9.43 -5.29
CA ASP A 49 -13.89 -10.74 -4.90
C ASP A 49 -13.82 -10.78 -3.37
N GLU A 50 -14.81 -11.44 -2.77
CA GLU A 50 -14.98 -11.50 -1.33
C GLU A 50 -13.83 -12.30 -0.72
N LYS A 51 -13.00 -11.61 0.07
CA LYS A 51 -11.93 -12.20 0.88
C LYS A 51 -10.90 -12.99 0.08
N SER A 52 -10.29 -12.33 -0.91
CA SER A 52 -9.04 -12.85 -1.45
C SER A 52 -7.97 -12.84 -0.34
N PRO A 53 -7.23 -13.94 -0.13
CA PRO A 53 -6.05 -13.92 0.73
C PRO A 53 -5.07 -12.85 0.23
N VAL A 54 -4.12 -12.40 1.06
CA VAL A 54 -3.06 -11.46 0.63
C VAL A 54 -2.40 -11.90 -0.68
N SER A 55 -2.28 -13.21 -0.90
CA SER A 55 -1.80 -13.82 -2.15
C SER A 55 -2.59 -13.47 -3.41
N GLY A 56 -3.77 -12.85 -3.32
CA GLY A 56 -4.56 -12.31 -4.45
C GLY A 56 -4.17 -10.88 -4.84
N PHE A 57 -3.25 -10.27 -4.11
CA PHE A 57 -2.81 -8.89 -4.29
C PHE A 57 -1.29 -8.83 -4.44
N LYS A 58 -0.83 -7.90 -5.26
CA LYS A 58 0.59 -7.58 -5.43
C LYS A 58 0.88 -6.25 -4.73
N VAL A 59 1.85 -6.24 -3.83
CA VAL A 59 2.40 -4.99 -3.29
C VAL A 59 3.25 -4.34 -4.39
N ILE A 60 2.87 -3.15 -4.83
CA ILE A 60 3.62 -2.41 -5.86
C ILE A 60 4.37 -1.21 -5.28
N GLY A 61 4.04 -0.80 -4.05
CA GLY A 61 4.84 0.17 -3.30
C GLY A 61 4.35 0.35 -1.88
N MET A 62 5.16 1.02 -1.07
CA MET A 62 4.83 1.44 0.30
C MET A 62 4.78 2.95 0.38
N ILE A 63 3.91 3.48 1.24
CA ILE A 63 3.71 4.91 1.47
C ILE A 63 4.31 5.26 2.82
N GLU A 64 5.46 5.95 2.79
CA GLU A 64 6.00 6.62 3.96
C GLU A 64 5.27 7.96 4.13
N LYS A 65 4.53 8.11 5.23
CA LYS A 65 4.14 9.44 5.69
C LYS A 65 5.41 10.15 6.14
N GLN A 66 5.79 11.23 5.48
CA GLN A 66 6.76 12.13 6.10
C GLN A 66 6.07 12.73 7.33
N VAL A 67 6.48 12.28 8.52
CA VAL A 67 6.16 12.99 9.76
C VAL A 67 6.82 14.36 9.60
N GLY A 68 6.04 15.36 9.22
CA GLY A 68 6.53 16.73 9.23
C GLY A 68 7.00 17.02 10.64
N ASN A 69 8.31 17.31 10.78
CA ASN A 69 8.97 17.82 11.99
C ASN A 69 8.14 17.75 13.27
N GLY A 70 8.19 16.60 13.95
CA GLY A 70 7.81 16.48 15.34
C GLY A 70 9.01 16.64 16.26
N VAL A 71 9.82 17.70 16.09
CA VAL A 71 10.62 18.22 17.21
C VAL A 71 9.66 19.07 18.03
N HIS A 72 8.98 18.43 18.97
CA HIS A 72 8.54 19.12 20.17
C HIS A 72 9.66 18.93 21.20
N VAL A 73 10.30 20.06 21.52
CA VAL A 73 11.19 20.26 22.68
C VAL A 73 10.53 19.85 23.99
#